data_AF-A0A351SZN7-F1
#
_entry.id   AF-A0A351SZN7-F1
#
_cell.length_a   1.000
_cell.length_b   1.000
_cell.length_c   1.000
_cell.angle_alpha   90.00
_cell.angle_beta   90.00
_cell.angle_gamma   90.00
#
_symmetry.space_group_name_H-M   'P 1'
#
loop_
_entity.id
_entity.type
_entity.pdbx_description
1 polymer ?
#
loop_
_entity_poly.entity_id
_entity_poly.type
_entity_poly.pdbx_seq_one_letter_code
_entity_poly.pdbx_strand_id
1 'polypeptide(L)'
;MVIKPQTGEIKAMVGGRDYQKSQFNRVFQARRQPGSTFKPFTYLAALMYGSEEGGRKFSPVTLVDDSPFTWSYEGQEWTPRNYKEEYFGTVTFRAALEKSLNSATVRIAKDVG
;
A
#
# COMPACT_ATOMS: atom_id res chain seq x y z
N MET A 1 -10.34 7.14 -14.65
CA MET A 1 -11.43 7.99 -14.13
C MET A 1 -10.81 9.17 -13.43
N VAL A 2 -11.40 10.34 -13.55
CA VAL A 2 -10.97 11.56 -12.87
C VAL A 2 -12.14 12.09 -12.05
N ILE A 3 -11.89 12.43 -10.79
CA ILE A 3 -12.91 12.94 -9.87
C ILE A 3 -12.45 14.25 -9.23
N LYS A 4 -13.41 15.09 -8.80
CA LYS A 4 -13.15 16.21 -7.88
C LYS A 4 -13.12 15.65 -6.44
N PRO A 5 -11.97 15.65 -5.73
CA PRO A 5 -11.86 14.98 -4.44
C PRO A 5 -12.83 15.51 -3.37
N GLN A 6 -13.10 16.81 -3.38
CA GLN A 6 -13.95 17.46 -2.36
C GLN A 6 -15.43 17.11 -2.49
N THR A 7 -15.90 16.74 -3.69
CA THR A 7 -17.33 16.53 -3.96
C THR A 7 -17.65 15.15 -4.51
N GLY A 8 -16.65 14.38 -4.94
CA GLY A 8 -16.83 13.10 -5.63
C GLY A 8 -17.32 13.22 -7.08
N GLU A 9 -17.45 14.43 -7.62
CA GLU A 9 -17.96 14.66 -8.98
C GLU A 9 -17.04 14.01 -10.03
N ILE A 10 -17.61 13.21 -10.94
CA ILE A 10 -16.87 12.58 -12.03
C ILE A 10 -16.64 13.60 -13.16
N LYS A 11 -15.38 13.94 -13.42
CA LYS A 11 -14.98 14.87 -14.49
C LYS A 11 -14.72 14.18 -15.83
N ALA A 12 -14.20 12.96 -15.78
CA ALA A 12 -13.94 12.16 -16.97
C ALA A 12 -13.90 10.66 -16.65
N MET A 13 -14.33 9.84 -17.60
CA MET A 13 -14.30 8.37 -17.50
C MET A 13 -13.95 7.74 -18.85
N VAL A 14 -12.96 6.86 -18.86
CA VAL A 14 -12.57 6.08 -20.04
C VAL A 14 -12.55 4.60 -19.64
N GLY A 15 -13.52 3.82 -20.14
CA GLY A 15 -13.73 2.42 -19.75
C GLY A 15 -12.93 1.39 -20.57
N GLY A 16 -12.37 1.80 -21.70
CA GLY A 16 -11.64 0.94 -22.62
C GLY A 16 -11.00 1.74 -23.75
N ARG A 17 -10.19 1.06 -24.57
CA ARG A 17 -9.49 1.70 -25.70
C ARG A 17 -10.43 2.08 -26.85
N ASP A 18 -11.46 1.27 -27.07
CA ASP A 18 -12.41 1.42 -28.17
C ASP A 18 -13.77 0.87 -27.72
N TYR A 19 -14.77 1.74 -27.67
CA TYR A 19 -16.12 1.40 -27.22
C TYR A 19 -16.87 0.53 -28.24
N GLN A 20 -16.62 0.72 -29.54
CA GLN A 20 -17.26 -0.05 -30.61
C GLN A 20 -16.79 -1.51 -30.59
N LYS A 21 -15.54 -1.74 -30.19
CA LYS A 21 -15.00 -3.10 -30.00
C LYS A 21 -15.42 -3.73 -28.68
N SER A 22 -15.58 -2.94 -27.62
CA SER A 22 -15.96 -3.45 -26.30
C SER A 22 -16.64 -2.38 -25.46
N GLN A 23 -17.88 -2.63 -25.08
CA GLN A 23 -18.65 -1.77 -24.19
C GLN A 23 -18.36 -2.04 -22.70
N PHE A 24 -17.49 -3.01 -22.39
CA PHE A 24 -17.10 -3.32 -21.01
C PHE A 24 -16.31 -2.17 -20.40
N ASN A 25 -16.86 -1.57 -19.35
CA ASN A 25 -16.28 -0.42 -18.67
C ASN A 25 -15.39 -0.85 -17.50
N ARG A 26 -14.08 -0.80 -17.73
CA ARG A 26 -13.08 -1.21 -16.74
C ARG A 26 -13.01 -0.32 -15.50
N VAL A 27 -13.62 0.87 -15.52
CA VAL A 27 -13.60 1.77 -14.36
C VAL A 27 -14.41 1.22 -13.20
N PHE A 28 -15.56 0.58 -13.47
CA PHE A 28 -16.45 0.07 -12.41
C PHE A 28 -16.72 -1.44 -12.51
N GLN A 29 -16.46 -2.09 -13.65
CA GLN A 29 -16.73 -3.52 -13.82
C GLN A 29 -15.48 -4.39 -13.64
N ALA A 30 -14.27 -3.85 -13.85
CA ALA A 30 -13.06 -4.65 -13.77
C ALA A 30 -12.56 -4.75 -12.32
N ARG A 31 -12.59 -5.97 -11.77
CA ARG A 31 -11.86 -6.29 -10.52
C ARG A 31 -10.41 -6.59 -10.84
N ARG A 32 -9.48 -5.90 -10.17
CA ARG A 32 -8.03 -6.05 -10.31
C ARG A 32 -7.37 -5.93 -8.95
N GLN A 33 -6.24 -6.62 -8.78
CA GLN A 33 -5.41 -6.42 -7.60
C GLN A 33 -4.80 -5.00 -7.65
N PRO A 34 -4.90 -4.20 -6.57
CA PRO A 34 -4.32 -2.86 -6.53
C PRO A 34 -2.78 -2.87 -6.43
N GLY A 35 -2.20 -3.96 -5.90
CA GLY A 35 -0.76 -4.05 -5.65
C GLY A 35 -0.28 -2.92 -4.73
N SER A 36 0.88 -2.32 -5.06
CA SER A 36 1.48 -1.27 -4.23
C SER A 36 0.62 0.01 -4.09
N THR A 37 -0.38 0.21 -4.94
CA THR A 37 -1.32 1.34 -4.78
C THR A 37 -2.17 1.25 -3.51
N PHE A 38 -2.20 0.09 -2.85
CA PHE A 38 -2.90 -0.10 -1.57
C PHE A 38 -2.09 0.40 -0.35
N LYS A 39 -0.76 0.53 -0.47
CA LYS A 39 0.11 0.88 0.66
C LYS A 39 -0.31 2.14 1.43
N PRO A 40 -0.76 3.25 0.79
CA PRO A 40 -1.23 4.41 1.54
C PRO A 40 -2.28 4.10 2.60
N PHE A 41 -3.15 3.11 2.38
CA PHE A 41 -4.15 2.70 3.37
C PHE A 41 -3.52 1.99 4.57
N THR A 42 -2.55 1.09 4.35
CA THR A 42 -1.76 0.47 5.42
C THR A 42 -1.02 1.51 6.26
N TYR A 43 -0.42 2.50 5.61
CA TYR A 43 0.32 3.58 6.31
C TYR A 43 -0.63 4.51 7.05
N LEU A 44 -1.81 4.80 6.50
CA LEU A 44 -2.85 5.54 7.21
C LEU A 44 -3.30 4.79 8.47
N ALA A 45 -3.55 3.48 8.35
CA ALA A 45 -3.90 2.64 9.48
C ALA A 45 -2.81 2.67 10.56
N ALA A 46 -1.52 2.61 10.18
CA ALA A 46 -0.41 2.73 11.12
C ALA A 46 -0.35 4.08 11.85
N LEU A 47 -0.60 5.19 11.13
CA LEU A 47 -0.68 6.52 11.74
C LEU A 47 -1.86 6.65 12.70
N MET A 48 -2.97 5.94 12.45
CA MET A 48 -4.16 5.94 13.30
C MET A 48 -4.02 4.97 14.49
N TYR A 49 -3.44 3.78 14.29
CA TYR A 49 -3.38 2.72 15.30
C TYR A 49 -2.59 3.13 16.55
N GLY A 50 -1.51 3.90 16.39
CA GLY A 50 -0.76 4.44 17.53
C GLY A 50 -1.53 5.46 18.40
N SER A 51 -2.72 5.87 17.99
CA SER A 51 -3.63 6.70 18.79
C SER A 51 -4.55 5.89 19.70
N GLU A 52 -4.63 4.57 19.52
CA GLU A 52 -5.34 3.64 20.43
C GLU A 52 -4.35 3.03 21.44
N GLU A 53 -4.81 2.84 22.67
CA GLU A 53 -3.97 2.45 23.82
C GLU A 53 -3.19 1.15 23.55
N GLY A 54 -1.85 1.25 23.54
CA GLY A 54 -0.92 0.10 23.47
C GLY A 54 -0.21 -0.10 22.11
N GLY A 55 -0.62 0.59 21.05
CA GLY A 55 -0.01 0.48 19.72
C GLY A 55 1.29 1.26 19.55
N ARG A 56 2.15 0.84 18.60
CA ARG A 56 3.35 1.60 18.22
C ARG A 56 2.94 2.93 17.57
N LYS A 57 3.43 4.05 18.10
CA LYS A 57 3.21 5.38 17.51
C LYS A 57 4.03 5.56 16.24
N PHE A 58 3.35 5.71 15.11
CA PHE A 58 3.96 6.06 13.84
C PHE A 58 3.89 7.57 13.58
N SER A 59 4.96 8.08 13.00
CA SER A 59 5.09 9.43 12.48
C SER A 59 5.91 9.37 11.19
N PRO A 60 5.91 10.43 10.36
CA PRO A 60 6.73 10.44 9.14
C PRO A 60 8.23 10.18 9.37
N VAL A 61 8.74 10.45 10.58
CA VAL A 61 10.16 10.25 10.96
C VAL A 61 10.41 8.94 11.71
N THR A 62 9.38 8.16 12.03
CA THR A 62 9.54 6.87 12.70
C THR A 62 10.43 5.96 11.86
N LEU A 63 11.43 5.36 12.48
CA LEU A 63 12.36 4.47 11.81
C LEU A 63 11.76 3.07 11.64
N VAL A 64 11.90 2.49 10.45
CA VAL A 64 11.39 1.18 10.07
C VAL A 64 12.52 0.41 9.39
N ASP A 65 12.60 -0.88 9.66
CA ASP A 65 13.60 -1.76 9.07
C ASP A 65 13.15 -2.26 7.68
N ASP A 66 14.00 -2.04 6.68
CA ASP A 66 13.90 -2.52 5.31
C ASP A 66 15.03 -3.51 5.02
N SER A 67 15.10 -4.58 5.82
CA SER A 67 15.99 -5.73 5.62
C SER A 67 15.17 -6.95 5.15
N PRO A 68 15.79 -8.01 4.58
CA PRO A 68 15.11 -9.26 4.31
C PRO A 68 14.33 -9.76 5.53
N PHE A 69 13.07 -10.13 5.31
CA PHE A 69 12.13 -10.51 6.37
C PHE A 69 11.37 -11.76 5.96
N THR A 70 11.30 -12.74 6.84
CA THR A 70 10.42 -13.90 6.69
C THR A 70 9.36 -13.85 7.77
N TRP A 71 8.09 -13.94 7.36
CA TRP A 71 6.96 -14.06 8.26
C TRP A 71 6.44 -15.49 8.23
N SER A 72 6.45 -16.15 9.37
CA SER A 72 5.81 -17.45 9.56
C SER A 72 4.38 -17.25 10.09
N TYR A 73 3.38 -17.80 9.41
CA TYR A 73 1.97 -17.81 9.83
C TYR A 73 1.35 -19.16 9.45
N GLU A 74 0.54 -19.75 10.34
CA GLU A 74 -0.19 -21.01 10.07
C GLU A 74 0.66 -22.16 9.49
N GLY A 75 1.93 -22.25 9.87
CA GLY A 75 2.87 -23.25 9.34
C GLY A 75 3.41 -22.96 7.95
N GLN A 76 3.09 -21.81 7.36
CA GLN A 76 3.64 -21.29 6.11
C GLN A 76 4.69 -20.22 6.39
N GLU A 77 5.67 -20.10 5.48
CA GLU A 77 6.64 -19.02 5.49
C GLU A 77 6.46 -18.13 4.26
N TRP A 78 6.46 -16.82 4.49
CA TRP A 78 6.37 -15.83 3.44
C TRP A 78 7.49 -14.80 3.57
N THR A 79 8.31 -14.69 2.53
CA THR A 79 9.45 -13.75 2.46
C THR A 79 9.17 -12.69 1.39
N PRO A 80 8.56 -11.55 1.73
CA PRO A 80 8.36 -10.46 0.79
C PRO A 80 9.71 -9.91 0.30
N ARG A 81 9.82 -9.66 -1.00
CA ARG A 81 11.01 -9.06 -1.63
C ARG A 81 10.71 -7.66 -2.11
N ASN A 82 11.65 -6.75 -1.93
CA ASN A 82 11.62 -5.45 -2.58
C ASN A 82 11.81 -5.60 -4.09
N TYR A 83 11.39 -4.58 -4.85
CA TYR A 83 11.70 -4.51 -6.27
C TYR A 83 13.22 -4.56 -6.45
N LYS A 84 13.70 -5.41 -7.37
CA LYS A 84 15.13 -5.71 -7.60
C LYS A 84 15.90 -6.26 -6.39
N GLU A 85 15.22 -6.64 -5.31
CA GLU A 85 15.86 -7.15 -4.09
C GLU A 85 16.84 -6.15 -3.45
N GLU A 86 16.61 -4.85 -3.66
CA GLU A 86 17.36 -3.78 -3.02
C GLU A 86 16.78 -3.48 -1.63
N TYR A 87 17.65 -3.41 -0.63
CA TYR A 87 17.31 -3.20 0.78
C TYR A 87 18.08 -1.99 1.31
N PHE A 88 17.36 -1.11 2.00
CA PHE A 88 17.93 0.16 2.50
C PHE A 88 18.23 0.14 4.00
N GLY A 89 18.01 -1.00 4.66
CA GLY A 89 18.20 -1.12 6.11
C GLY A 89 17.22 -0.21 6.86
N THR A 90 17.70 0.54 7.83
CA THR A 90 16.82 1.45 8.59
C THR A 90 16.45 2.69 7.75
N VAL A 91 15.16 2.84 7.45
CA VAL A 91 14.60 3.98 6.71
C VAL A 91 13.52 4.68 7.53
N THR A 92 13.14 5.89 7.13
CA THR A 92 11.97 6.55 7.73
C THR A 92 10.68 5.94 7.18
N PHE A 93 9.61 5.99 7.98
CA PHE A 93 8.25 5.63 7.59
C PHE A 93 7.83 6.35 6.30
N ARG A 94 8.15 7.64 6.17
CA ARG A 94 7.95 8.39 4.92
C ARG A 94 8.70 7.76 3.74
N ALA A 95 10.00 7.52 3.89
CA ALA A 95 10.83 6.97 2.82
C ALA A 95 10.38 5.58 2.38
N ALA A 96 9.91 4.76 3.33
CA ALA A 96 9.36 3.43 3.05
C ALA A 96 8.14 3.48 2.11
N LEU A 97 7.24 4.44 2.31
CA LEU A 97 6.09 4.66 1.42
C LEU A 97 6.53 5.27 0.07
N GLU A 98 7.38 6.30 0.12
CA GLU A 98 7.87 7.02 -1.06
C GLU A 98 8.56 6.09 -2.06
N LYS A 99 9.42 5.20 -1.55
CA LYS A 99 10.13 4.20 -2.36
C LYS A 99 9.32 2.92 -2.57
N SER A 100 8.12 2.85 -2.01
CA SER A 100 7.26 1.65 -2.07
C SER A 100 8.01 0.38 -1.66
N LEU A 101 8.68 0.41 -0.49
CA LEU A 101 9.45 -0.72 0.02
C LEU A 101 8.50 -1.80 0.56
N ASN A 102 8.63 -3.04 0.10
CA ASN A 102 7.75 -4.14 0.48
C ASN A 102 8.07 -4.66 1.88
N SER A 103 9.36 -4.90 2.20
CA SER A 103 9.74 -5.45 3.51
C SER A 103 9.31 -4.53 4.66
N ALA A 104 9.67 -3.25 4.57
CA ALA A 104 9.23 -2.25 5.55
C ALA A 104 7.70 -2.15 5.66
N THR A 105 6.98 -2.18 4.53
CA THR A 105 5.50 -2.11 4.54
C THR A 105 4.86 -3.30 5.23
N VAL A 106 5.38 -4.51 5.03
CA VAL A 106 4.85 -5.72 5.67
C VAL A 106 5.07 -5.67 7.18
N ARG A 107 6.23 -5.19 7.63
CA ARG A 107 6.50 -5.00 9.06
C ARG A 107 5.54 -3.97 9.68
N ILE A 108 5.30 -2.86 8.97
CA ILE A 108 4.30 -1.85 9.39
C ILE A 108 2.91 -2.48 9.49
N ALA A 109 2.49 -3.26 8.48
CA ALA A 109 1.18 -3.92 8.51
C ALA A 109 1.07 -4.88 9.71
N LYS A 110 2.11 -5.66 9.98
CA LYS A 110 2.17 -6.57 11.13
C LYS A 110 2.07 -5.84 12.47
N ASP A 111 2.66 -4.65 12.60
CA ASP A 111 2.58 -3.83 13.82
C ASP A 111 1.17 -3.26 14.06
N VAL A 112 0.34 -3.16 13.02
CA VAL A 112 -1.03 -2.60 13.08
C VAL A 112 -2.10 -3.67 13.28
N GLY A 113 -1.87 -4.89 12.76
CA GLY A 113 -2.85 -5.99 12.77
C GLY A 113 -3.51 -6.20 11.42
#